data_AF-A0A9E2R4J6-F1
#
_entry.id   AF-A0A9E2R4J6-F1
#
_cell.length_a   1.000
_cell.length_b   1.000
_cell.length_c   1.000
_cell.angle_alpha   90.00
_cell.angle_beta   90.00
_cell.angle_gamma   90.00
#
_symmetry.space_group_name_H-M   'P 1'
#
loop_
_entity.id
_entity.type
_entity.pdbx_description
1 polymer ?
#
loop_
_entity_poly.entity_id
_entity_poly.type
_entity_poly.pdbx_seq_one_letter_code
_entity_poly.pdbx_strand_id
1 'polypeptide(L)' 'MSAVSEIQAVLPRLTAEELQAVDAALRQQFRARKLGILYDDAYGLWTEEDQASAAAAAFALLDREEKRREPS' A
#
# COMPACT_ATOMS: atom_id res chain seq x y z
N MET A 1 9.83 -2.07 22.48
CA MET A 1 9.21 -1.14 21.53
C MET A 1 9.86 -1.36 20.18
N SER A 2 9.08 -1.40 19.10
CA SER A 2 9.64 -1.47 17.74
C SER A 2 9.82 -0.06 17.19
N ALA A 3 10.82 0.17 16.36
CA ALA A 3 11.01 1.46 15.68
C ALA A 3 9.75 1.90 14.92
N VAL A 4 9.00 0.93 14.37
CA VAL A 4 7.72 1.20 13.69
C VAL A 4 6.68 1.79 14.66
N SER A 5 6.57 1.26 15.88
CA SER A 5 5.62 1.77 16.88
C SER A 5 5.94 3.19 17.33
N GLU A 6 7.22 3.56 17.40
CA GLU A 6 7.65 4.92 17.74
C GLU A 6 7.34 5.90 16.62
N ILE A 7 7.59 5.53 15.36
CA ILE A 7 7.22 6.34 14.20
C ILE A 7 5.71 6.57 14.19
N GLN A 8 4.91 5.51 14.34
CA GLN A 8 3.44 5.60 14.37
C GLN A 8 2.92 6.52 15.48
N ALA A 9 3.59 6.55 16.64
CA ALA A 9 3.21 7.43 17.74
C ALA A 9 3.47 8.92 17.44
N VAL A 10 4.44 9.23 16.56
CA VAL A 10 4.81 10.60 16.19
C VAL A 10 3.96 11.14 15.04
N LEU A 11 3.53 10.30 14.09
CA LEU A 11 2.79 10.72 12.89
C LEU A 11 1.58 11.65 13.18
N PRO A 12 0.72 11.43 14.20
CA PRO A 12 -0.45 12.28 14.43
C PRO A 12 -0.10 13.72 14.86
N ARG A 13 1.15 13.97 15.26
CA ARG A 13 1.62 15.30 15.71
C ARG A 13 2.25 16.11 14.59
N LEU A 14 2.48 15.51 13.43
CA LEU A 14 3.09 16.16 12.29
C LEU A 14 2.07 17.01 11.54
N THR A 15 2.56 18.14 11.03
CA THR A 15 1.84 18.97 10.06
C THR A 15 1.71 18.26 8.71
N ALA A 16 0.87 18.80 7.83
CA ALA A 16 0.70 18.25 6.49
C ALA A 16 2.01 18.31 5.68
N GLU A 17 2.78 19.38 5.81
CA GLU A 17 4.09 19.55 5.16
C GLU A 17 5.11 18.53 5.66
N GLU A 18 5.14 18.27 6.97
CA GLU A 18 6.02 17.26 7.57
C GLU A 18 5.61 15.85 7.14
N LEU A 19 4.31 15.55 7.05
CA LEU A 19 3.83 14.27 6.53
C LEU A 19 4.22 14.06 5.06
N GLN A 20 4.14 15.09 4.23
CA GLN A 20 4.63 15.03 2.84
C GLN A 20 6.13 14.77 2.76
N ALA A 21 6.94 15.40 3.64
CA ALA A 21 8.37 15.15 3.69
C ALA A 21 8.69 13.71 4.12
N VAL A 22 7.95 13.17 5.09
CA VAL A 22 8.06 11.77 5.53
C VAL A 22 7.70 10.81 4.39
N ASP A 23 6.61 11.06 3.67
CA ASP A 23 6.20 10.25 2.51
C ASP A 23 7.27 10.25 1.40
N ALA A 24 7.81 11.42 1.06
CA ALA A 24 8.88 11.55 0.08
C ALA A 24 10.13 10.75 0.47
N ALA A 25 10.52 10.80 1.75
CA ALA A 25 11.65 10.03 2.27
C ALA A 25 11.40 8.51 2.21
N LEU A 26 10.19 8.06 2.56
CA LEU A 26 9.76 6.66 2.47
C LEU A 26 9.83 6.14 1.03
N ARG A 27 9.28 6.90 0.07
CA ARG A 27 9.35 6.57 -1.37
C ARG A 27 10.79 6.43 -1.84
N GLN A 28 11.68 7.32 -1.42
CA GLN A 28 13.09 7.23 -1.77
C GLN A 28 13.74 5.93 -1.25
N GLN A 29 13.39 5.49 -0.03
CA GLN A 29 13.87 4.22 0.51
C GLN A 29 13.33 3.02 -0.27
N PHE A 30 12.06 3.03 -0.66
CA PHE A 30 11.49 1.95 -1.49
C PHE A 30 12.17 1.85 -2.86
N ARG A 31 12.44 2.99 -3.52
CA ARG A 31 13.21 3.05 -4.77
C ARG A 31 14.63 2.51 -4.59
N ALA A 32 15.32 2.95 -3.53
CA ALA A 32 16.70 2.50 -3.26
C ALA A 32 16.79 0.99 -3.02
N ARG A 33 15.75 0.40 -2.43
CA ARG A 33 15.66 -1.06 -2.17
C ARG A 33 15.20 -1.86 -3.38
N LYS A 34 14.95 -1.21 -4.54
CA LYS A 34 14.47 -1.84 -5.78
C LYS A 34 13.21 -2.68 -5.57
N LEU A 35 12.35 -2.26 -4.64
CA LEU A 35 11.00 -2.82 -4.58
C LEU A 35 10.31 -2.44 -5.90
N GLY A 36 9.62 -3.40 -6.52
CA GLY A 36 8.95 -3.22 -7.80
C GLY A 36 7.86 -2.17 -7.68
N ILE A 37 8.23 -0.91 -7.89
CA ILE A 37 7.31 0.23 -7.91
C ILE A 37 6.73 0.30 -9.31
N LEU A 38 5.42 0.11 -9.40
CA LEU A 38 4.65 0.15 -10.64
C LEU A 38 4.08 1.54 -10.92
N TYR A 39 3.73 2.29 -9.87
CA TYR A 39 3.25 3.67 -9.99
C TYR A 39 3.70 4.51 -8.79
N ASP A 40 4.01 5.78 -9.02
CA ASP A 40 4.50 6.71 -7.99
C ASP A 40 4.07 8.13 -8.40
N ASP A 41 2.99 8.62 -7.78
CA ASP A 41 2.40 9.93 -8.08
C ASP A 41 2.09 10.75 -6.81
N ALA A 42 1.45 11.90 -7.00
CA ALA A 42 1.07 12.78 -5.89
C ALA A 42 0.12 12.13 -4.86
N TYR A 43 -0.52 11.01 -5.20
CA TYR A 43 -1.52 10.34 -4.36
C TYR A 43 -1.00 9.07 -3.70
N GLY A 44 0.08 8.47 -4.19
CA GLY A 44 0.63 7.28 -3.53
C GLY A 44 1.69 6.53 -4.32
N LEU A 45 2.19 5.48 -3.67
CA LEU A 45 3.03 4.45 -4.27
C LEU A 45 2.16 3.22 -4.54
N TRP A 46 2.26 2.66 -5.74
CA TRP A 46 1.69 1.37 -6.11
C TRP A 46 2.84 0.42 -6.43
N THR A 47 2.94 -0.66 -5.67
CA THR A 47 3.98 -1.68 -5.82
C THR A 47 3.42 -2.95 -6.47
N GLU A 48 4.31 -3.85 -6.91
CA GLU A 48 3.93 -5.19 -7.39
C GLU A 48 3.17 -6.00 -6.34
N GLU A 49 3.48 -5.81 -5.06
CA GLU A 49 2.75 -6.45 -3.95
C GLU A 49 1.32 -5.91 -3.85
N ASP A 50 1.13 -4.60 -4.01
CA ASP A 50 -0.21 -3.99 -4.05
C ASP A 50 -1.01 -4.53 -5.23
N GLN A 51 -0.38 -4.67 -6.41
CA GLN A 51 -1.02 -5.27 -7.58
C GLN A 51 -1.43 -6.72 -7.33
N ALA A 52 -0.54 -7.54 -6.77
CA ALA A 52 -0.82 -8.94 -6.48
C ALA A 52 -1.96 -9.09 -5.47
N SER A 53 -1.96 -8.27 -4.42
CA SER A 53 -3.01 -8.22 -3.40
C SER A 53 -4.36 -7.84 -4.00
N ALA A 54 -4.39 -6.78 -4.83
CA ALA A 54 -5.62 -6.34 -5.51
C ALA A 54 -6.15 -7.40 -6.47
N ALA A 55 -5.27 -8.05 -7.24
CA ALA A 55 -5.65 -9.13 -8.16
C ALA A 55 -6.24 -10.33 -7.39
N ALA A 56 -5.60 -10.74 -6.29
CA ALA A 56 -6.10 -11.81 -5.44
C ALA A 56 -7.49 -11.51 -4.87
N ALA A 57 -7.72 -10.26 -4.41
CA ALA A 57 -9.02 -9.83 -3.93
C ALA A 57 -10.09 -9.84 -5.04
N ALA A 58 -9.74 -9.42 -6.26
CA ALA A 58 -10.63 -9.45 -7.41
C ALA A 58 -11.01 -10.90 -7.79
N PHE A 59 -10.04 -11.81 -7.87
CA PHE A 59 -10.32 -13.22 -8.13
C PHE A 59 -11.20 -13.86 -7.05
N ALA A 60 -10.90 -13.59 -5.77
CA ALA A 60 -11.73 -14.09 -4.68
C ALA A 60 -13.18 -13.58 -4.73
N LEU A 61 -13.41 -12.37 -5.26
CA LEU A 61 -14.76 -11.86 -5.50
C LEU A 61 -15.46 -12.59 -6.64
N LEU A 62 -14.76 -12.81 -7.76
CA LEU A 62 -15.30 -13.55 -8.91
C LEU A 62 -15.67 -14.98 -8.53
N ASP A 63 -14.79 -15.69 -7.82
CA ASP A 63 -15.05 -17.06 -7.34
C ASP A 63 -16.31 -17.15 -6.45
N ARG A 64 -16.57 -16.12 -5.63
CA ARG A 64 -17.77 -16.06 -4.78
C ARG A 64 -19.03 -15.83 -5.60
N GLU A 65 -18.97 -14.99 -6.63
CA GLU A 65 -20.10 -14.73 -7.51
C GLU A 65 -20.41 -15.93 -8.42
N GLU A 66 -19.39 -16.66 -8.90
CA GLU A 66 -19.59 -17.91 -9.64
C GLU A 66 -20.32 -18.95 -8.78
N LYS A 67 -19.85 -19.20 -7.55
CA LYS A 67 -20.52 -20.10 -6.60
C LYS A 67 -21.96 -19.70 -6.25
N ARG A 68 -22.29 -18.40 -6.33
CA ARG A 68 -23.67 -17.92 -6.12
C ARG A 68 -24.56 -18.19 -7.34
N ARG A 69 -23.98 -18.23 -8.54
CA ARG A 69 -24.69 -18.38 -9.81
C ARG A 69 -24.82 -19.83 -10.28
N GLU A 70 -24.08 -20.77 -9.70
CA GLU A 70 -24.30 -22.20 -9.91
C GLU A 70 -25.69 -22.60 -9.38
N PRO A 71 -26.63 -23.05 -10.25
CA PRO A 71 -27.89 -23.60 -9.77
C PRO A 71 -27.63 -24.93 -9.07
N SER A 72 -28.33 -25.16 -7.95
CA SER A 72 -28.32 -26.42 -7.21
C SER A 72 -28.82 -27.60 -8.02
#